data_AF-A0ABD0NIF5-F1
#
_entry.id   AF-A0ABD0NIF5-F1
#
_cell.length_a   1.000
_cell.length_b   1.000
_cell.length_c   1.000
_cell.angle_alpha   90.00
_cell.angle_beta   90.00
_cell.angle_gamma   90.00
#
_symmetry.space_group_name_H-M   'P 1'
#
loop_
_entity.id
_entity.type
_entity.pdbx_description
1 polymer ?
#
loop_
_entity_poly.entity_id
_entity_poly.type
_entity_poly.pdbx_seq_one_letter_code
_entity_poly.pdbx_strand_id
1 'polypeptide(L)'
;VPVAERDQMKSKSLKHGESVTLDPGVITNPNDVMTWYFNDTPIAEITGDQSKIVTNHSYWRVRDGLKLDHQTGSLTITNSRITDSGLYKLQIISSRFSIIRSFSVT
;
A
#
# COMPACT_ATOMS: atom_id res chain seq x y z
N VAL A 1 29.34 -2.42 -8.72
CA VAL A 1 28.43 -1.27 -8.95
C VAL A 1 27.08 -1.66 -8.34
N PRO A 2 26.61 -1.07 -7.24
CA PRO A 2 25.27 -1.37 -6.76
C PRO A 2 24.25 -0.67 -7.66
N VAL A 3 23.29 -1.45 -8.15
CA VAL A 3 22.24 -1.04 -9.08
C VAL A 3 21.34 0.00 -8.42
N ALA A 4 21.13 1.10 -9.12
CA ALA A 4 20.25 2.20 -8.76
C ALA A 4 18.83 1.70 -8.39
N GLU A 5 18.32 2.14 -7.24
CA GLU A 5 16.89 2.15 -6.96
C GLU A 5 16.19 2.93 -8.07
N ARG A 6 15.48 2.24 -8.96
CA ARG A 6 14.51 2.90 -9.83
C ARG A 6 13.23 3.07 -9.02
N ASP A 7 13.04 4.25 -8.45
CA ASP A 7 11.75 4.67 -7.89
C ASP A 7 10.74 4.79 -9.05
N GLN A 8 10.14 3.65 -9.43
CA GLN A 8 9.14 3.59 -10.49
C GLN A 8 7.78 3.95 -9.92
N MET A 9 7.44 5.23 -10.00
CA MET A 9 6.09 5.71 -9.70
C MET A 9 5.10 5.13 -10.72
N LYS A 10 4.12 4.36 -10.25
CA LYS A 10 3.04 3.81 -11.08
C LYS A 10 1.80 4.68 -10.97
N SER A 11 1.37 5.29 -12.07
CA SER A 11 0.10 6.04 -12.13
C SER A 11 -1.06 5.13 -12.50
N LYS A 12 -2.20 5.28 -11.82
CA LYS A 12 -3.46 4.61 -12.12
C LYS A 12 -4.60 5.62 -12.06
N SER A 13 -5.43 5.66 -13.11
CA SER A 13 -6.63 6.50 -13.14
C SER A 13 -7.85 5.66 -12.82
N LEU A 14 -8.78 6.18 -12.02
CA LEU A 14 -10.03 5.50 -11.67
C LEU A 14 -11.23 6.36 -12.06
N LYS A 15 -12.21 5.76 -12.73
CA LYS A 15 -13.54 6.35 -12.87
C LYS A 15 -14.40 6.04 -11.65
N HIS A 16 -15.47 6.82 -11.46
CA HIS A 16 -16.42 6.58 -10.39
C HIS A 16 -16.98 5.15 -10.46
N GLY A 17 -16.95 4.45 -9.33
CA GLY A 17 -17.39 3.05 -9.22
C GLY A 17 -16.35 2.00 -9.62
N GLU A 18 -15.18 2.40 -10.15
CA GLU A 18 -14.09 1.47 -10.43
C GLU A 18 -13.26 1.17 -9.18
N SER A 19 -12.58 0.03 -9.18
CA SER A 19 -11.63 -0.34 -8.13
C SER A 19 -10.28 -0.67 -8.73
N VAL A 20 -9.22 -0.39 -7.97
CA VAL A 20 -7.87 -0.76 -8.35
C VAL A 20 -7.15 -1.43 -7.20
N THR A 21 -6.37 -2.44 -7.54
CA THR A 21 -5.50 -3.13 -6.60
C THR A 21 -4.06 -2.67 -6.82
N LEU A 22 -3.44 -2.17 -5.75
CA LEU A 22 -2.03 -1.84 -5.68
C LEU A 22 -1.29 -3.07 -5.18
N ASP A 23 -0.72 -3.80 -6.13
CA ASP A 23 0.02 -5.03 -5.87
C ASP A 23 1.48 -4.72 -5.46
N PRO A 24 1.96 -5.27 -4.33
CA PRO A 24 3.35 -5.16 -3.89
C PRO A 24 4.34 -5.80 -4.87
N GLY A 25 3.91 -6.78 -5.66
CA GLY A 25 4.74 -7.49 -6.64
C GLY A 25 5.96 -8.16 -6.02
N VAL A 26 5.90 -8.49 -4.72
CA VAL A 26 6.95 -9.17 -3.97
C VAL A 26 6.33 -10.15 -2.99
N ILE A 27 6.99 -11.28 -2.79
CA ILE A 27 6.65 -12.24 -1.74
C ILE A 27 7.38 -11.76 -0.47
N THR A 28 6.63 -11.47 0.59
CA THR A 28 7.19 -11.08 1.89
C THR A 28 7.59 -12.31 2.70
N ASN A 29 8.62 -12.15 3.52
CA ASN A 29 9.07 -13.16 4.48
C ASN A 29 8.49 -12.89 5.87
N PRO A 30 8.51 -13.88 6.78
CA PRO A 30 8.06 -13.75 8.17
C PRO A 30 8.68 -12.60 8.99
N ASN A 31 9.81 -12.04 8.55
CA ASN A 31 10.50 -10.95 9.24
C ASN A 31 10.32 -9.58 8.56
N ASP A 32 9.57 -9.53 7.46
CA ASP A 32 9.43 -8.30 6.67
C ASP A 32 8.24 -7.48 7.20
N VAL A 33 8.45 -6.20 7.47
CA VAL A 33 7.36 -5.29 7.87
C VAL A 33 6.89 -4.52 6.65
N MET A 34 5.60 -4.56 6.37
CA MET A 34 4.97 -3.84 5.26
C MET A 34 4.07 -2.74 5.80
N THR A 35 4.33 -1.50 5.40
CA THR A 35 3.53 -0.33 5.80
C THR A 35 3.02 0.40 4.56
N TRP A 36 1.70 0.60 4.52
CA TRP A 36 1.02 1.43 3.53
C TRP A 36 0.81 2.84 4.09
N TYR A 37 1.12 3.83 3.25
CA TYR A 37 0.91 5.23 3.49
C TYR A 37 0.00 5.84 2.44
N PHE A 38 -0.81 6.81 2.84
CA PHE A 38 -1.49 7.73 1.94
C PHE A 38 -1.08 9.15 2.27
N ASN A 39 -0.56 9.89 1.30
CA ASN A 39 -0.04 11.26 1.48
C ASN A 39 0.83 11.36 2.76
N ASP A 40 1.80 10.45 2.88
CA ASP A 40 2.74 10.31 4.01
C ASP A 40 2.12 9.96 5.38
N THR A 41 0.81 9.72 5.45
CA THR A 41 0.13 9.24 6.66
C THR A 41 0.04 7.71 6.63
N PRO A 42 0.47 6.98 7.68
CA PRO A 42 0.34 5.52 7.73
C PRO A 42 -1.14 5.12 7.87
N ILE A 43 -1.58 4.21 6.99
CA ILE A 43 -2.98 3.77 6.92
C ILE A 43 -3.15 2.29 7.28
N ALA A 44 -2.10 1.48 7.07
CA ALA A 44 -2.07 0.08 7.46
C ALA A 44 -0.63 -0.43 7.59
N GLU A 45 -0.43 -1.39 8.49
CA GLU A 45 0.82 -2.12 8.67
C GLU A 45 0.55 -3.62 8.83
N ILE A 46 1.40 -4.44 8.21
CA ILE A 46 1.41 -5.90 8.29
C ILE A 46 2.80 -6.31 8.78
N THR A 47 2.86 -7.04 9.91
CA THR A 47 4.11 -7.67 10.37
C THR A 47 4.39 -8.93 9.59
N GLY A 48 5.67 -9.32 9.45
CA GLY A 48 6.06 -10.36 8.50
C GLY A 48 5.46 -11.73 8.77
N ASP A 49 5.21 -12.08 10.03
CA ASP A 49 4.51 -13.29 10.43
C ASP A 49 3.01 -13.27 10.11
N GLN A 50 2.53 -12.17 9.51
CA GLN A 50 1.15 -11.86 9.19
C GLN A 50 0.19 -12.00 10.39
N SER A 51 0.75 -12.08 11.61
CA SER A 51 -0.01 -12.33 12.85
C SER A 51 -0.62 -11.05 13.38
N LYS A 52 -0.01 -9.90 13.05
CA LYS A 52 -0.44 -8.59 13.49
C LYS A 52 -0.67 -7.66 12.31
N ILE A 53 -1.89 -7.17 12.24
CA ILE A 53 -2.33 -6.23 11.23
C ILE A 53 -2.90 -5.03 11.96
N VAL A 54 -2.26 -3.89 11.77
CA VAL A 54 -2.65 -2.64 12.40
C VAL A 54 -3.20 -1.74 11.31
N THR A 55 -4.51 -1.57 11.27
CA THR A 55 -5.16 -0.60 10.39
C THR A 55 -5.49 0.65 11.18
N ASN A 56 -5.30 1.81 10.56
CA ASN A 56 -5.78 3.05 11.15
C ASN A 56 -7.30 3.10 11.01
N HIS A 57 -8.00 2.60 12.03
CA HIS A 57 -9.46 2.45 12.02
C HIS A 57 -10.19 3.76 11.73
N SER A 58 -9.69 4.90 12.22
CA SER A 58 -10.29 6.21 11.90
C SER A 58 -10.16 6.53 10.41
N TYR A 59 -9.00 6.24 9.82
CA TYR A 59 -8.76 6.46 8.40
C TYR A 59 -9.62 5.54 7.52
N TRP A 60 -9.71 4.26 7.88
CA TRP A 60 -10.52 3.27 7.15
C TRP A 60 -12.03 3.51 7.29
N ARG A 61 -12.50 4.00 8.46
CA ARG A 61 -13.92 4.36 8.66
C ARG A 61 -14.35 5.60 7.89
N VAL A 62 -13.42 6.53 7.66
CA VAL A 62 -13.70 7.72 6.85
C VAL A 62 -13.65 7.37 5.35
N ARG A 63 -12.89 6.34 4.98
CA ARG A 63 -12.70 5.87 3.61
C ARG A 63 -13.22 4.45 3.45
N ASP A 64 -14.54 4.33 3.33
CA ASP A 64 -15.29 3.08 3.14
C ASP A 64 -14.87 2.25 1.90
N GLY A 65 -13.90 2.72 1.11
CA GLY A 65 -13.39 2.08 -0.11
C GLY A 65 -12.03 1.38 0.02
N LEU A 66 -11.39 1.35 1.19
CA LEU A 66 -10.08 0.70 1.35
C LEU A 66 -10.20 -0.74 1.86
N LYS A 67 -9.55 -1.68 1.16
CA LYS A 67 -9.45 -3.08 1.56
C LYS A 67 -8.01 -3.56 1.45
N LEU A 68 -7.48 -4.15 2.52
CA LEU A 68 -6.15 -4.75 2.53
C LEU A 68 -6.29 -6.27 2.44
N ASP A 69 -5.60 -6.88 1.49
CA ASP A 69 -5.39 -8.32 1.46
C ASP A 69 -4.21 -8.66 2.35
N HIS A 70 -4.49 -9.38 3.43
CA HIS A 70 -3.53 -9.73 4.46
C HIS A 70 -2.54 -10.82 4.03
N GLN A 71 -2.91 -11.62 3.02
CA GLN A 71 -2.06 -12.71 2.51
C GLN A 71 -1.02 -12.17 1.54
N THR A 72 -1.44 -11.28 0.64
CA THR A 72 -0.57 -10.72 -0.42
C THR A 72 0.03 -9.36 -0.05
N GLY A 73 -0.54 -8.66 0.92
CA GLY A 73 -0.20 -7.28 1.26
C GLY A 73 -0.79 -6.25 0.28
N SER A 74 -1.67 -6.68 -0.63
CA SER A 74 -2.24 -5.80 -1.66
C SER A 74 -3.29 -4.85 -1.10
N LEU A 75 -3.21 -3.57 -1.50
CA LEU A 75 -4.20 -2.57 -1.14
C LEU A 75 -5.17 -2.36 -2.29
N THR A 76 -6.43 -2.71 -2.09
CA THR A 76 -7.52 -2.39 -3.02
C THR A 76 -8.20 -1.10 -2.61
N ILE A 77 -8.30 -0.19 -3.58
CA ILE A 77 -8.96 1.11 -3.46
C ILE A 77 -10.18 1.07 -4.36
N THR A 78 -11.36 1.23 -3.80
CA THR A 78 -12.61 1.40 -4.55
C THR A 78 -12.93 2.88 -4.64
N ASN A 79 -13.00 3.42 -5.86
CA ASN A 79 -13.32 4.82 -6.14
C ASN A 79 -14.82 5.07 -5.90
N SER A 80 -15.18 5.14 -4.63
CA SER A 80 -16.50 5.58 -4.19
C SER A 80 -16.58 7.10 -4.11
N ARG A 81 -15.44 7.81 -3.92
CA ARG A 81 -15.36 9.28 -3.79
C ARG A 81 -14.07 9.83 -4.42
N ILE A 82 -14.15 11.03 -5.02
CA ILE A 82 -13.01 11.80 -5.58
C ILE A 82 -11.88 12.01 -4.55
N THR A 83 -12.18 11.92 -3.26
CA THR A 83 -11.21 12.08 -2.17
C THR A 83 -10.16 10.96 -2.10
N ASP A 84 -10.36 9.83 -2.77
CA ASP A 84 -9.46 8.67 -2.73
C ASP A 84 -8.27 8.79 -3.70
N SER A 85 -8.27 9.83 -4.54
CA SER A 85 -7.13 10.22 -5.36
C SER A 85 -6.00 10.79 -4.48
N GLY A 86 -4.76 10.40 -4.75
CA GLY A 86 -3.59 10.79 -3.98
C GLY A 86 -2.41 9.86 -4.16
N LEU A 87 -1.36 10.08 -3.36
CA LEU A 87 -0.15 9.29 -3.38
C LEU A 87 -0.24 8.16 -2.36
N TYR A 88 -0.18 6.92 -2.84
CA TYR A 88 -0.07 5.72 -2.02
C TYR A 88 1.37 5.23 -2.06
N LYS A 89 1.97 5.06 -0.89
CA LYS A 89 3.34 4.56 -0.77
C LYS A 89 3.36 3.27 0.02
N LEU A 90 4.07 2.28 -0.51
CA LEU A 90 4.34 1.01 0.14
C LEU A 90 5.80 1.00 0.58
N GLN A 91 6.03 0.72 1.86
CA GLN A 91 7.37 0.49 2.39
C GLN A 91 7.45 -0.93 2.94
N ILE A 92 8.46 -1.68 2.50
CA ILE A 92 8.74 -3.03 2.98
C ILE A 92 10.13 -3.02 3.57
N ILE A 93 10.23 -3.26 4.87
CA ILE A 93 11.48 -3.25 5.62
C ILE A 93 11.82 -4.67 6.01
N SER A 94 13.00 -5.13 5.63
CA SER A 94 13.58 -6.39 6.04
C SER A 94 14.93 -6.13 6.71
N SER A 95 15.47 -7.13 7.41
CA SER A 95 16.82 -7.05 8.00
C SER A 95 17.92 -6.81 6.97
N ARG A 96 17.70 -7.17 5.70
CA ARG A 96 18.72 -7.10 4.64
C ARG A 96 18.45 -6.08 3.54
N PHE A 97 17.21 -5.60 3.43
CA PHE A 97 16.81 -4.70 2.35
C PHE A 97 15.62 -3.84 2.77
N SER A 98 15.45 -2.72 2.07
CA SER A 98 14.24 -1.90 2.11
C SER A 98 13.73 -1.76 0.69
N ILE A 99 12.41 -1.88 0.49
CA ILE A 99 11.76 -1.63 -0.79
C ILE A 99 10.74 -0.52 -0.58
N ILE A 100 10.79 0.49 -1.44
CA ILE A 100 9.78 1.53 -1.51
C ILE A 100 9.08 1.43 -2.87
N ARG A 101 7.76 1.55 -2.87
CA ARG A 101 6.96 1.70 -4.09
C ARG A 101 5.98 2.84 -3.94
N SER A 102 5.82 3.61 -5.00
CA SER A 102 4.93 4.76 -5.04
C SER A 102 3.88 4.57 -6.13
N PHE A 103 2.62 4.81 -5.78
CA PHE A 103 1.48 4.71 -6.67
C PHE A 103 0.69 6.02 -6.63
N SER A 104 0.50 6.65 -7.80
CA SER A 104 -0.40 7.78 -7.93
C SER A 104 -1.76 7.29 -8.36
N VAL A 105 -2.80 7.61 -7.60
CA VAL A 105 -4.18 7.32 -7.97
C VAL A 105 -4.88 8.63 -8.27
N THR A 106 -5.49 8.74 -9.45
CA THR A 106 -6.20 9.95 -9.91
C THR A 106 -7.62 9.64 -10.30
#